data_AF-B0U0Q1-F1
#
_entry.id   AF-B0U0Q1-F1
#
_cell.length_a   1.000
_cell.length_b   1.000
_cell.length_c   1.000
_cell.angle_alpha   90.00
_cell.angle_beta   90.00
_cell.angle_gamma   90.00
#
_symmetry.space_group_name_H-M   'P 1'
#
loop_
_entity.id
_entity.type
_entity.pdbx_description
1 polymer ?
#
loop_
_entity_poly.entity_id
_entity_poly.type
_entity_poly.pdbx_seq_one_letter_code
_entity_poly.pdbx_strand_id
1 'polypeptide(L)'
;MNISAILLPIFSALLEYWYLWAIALFILFIRTPLFKGWIGEKILALSVKNIVKDKKGILLNNLLLPTDKDTTQVDHILLLPSGIFVIETKNMKGWIFGDSKSLNWTQQIYKHKSKFQNPTHQNYKHVRAISTMLDLEDETLIHNIVVFVGSATFKTKMPENVFKIFRLRNYLKQQNLDRLSYSKLEEYSNILQNQKQKNNIVNNYKHVKSLKEKYKSEEICPKCSGLLVERTIKKGEKQGHTF
;
A
#
# COMPACT_ATOMS: atom_id res chain seq x y z
N MET A 1 -42.51 38.04 -15.42
CA MET A 1 -42.25 37.41 -14.11
C MET A 1 -40.89 37.87 -13.62
N ASN A 2 -40.80 38.48 -12.44
CA ASN A 2 -39.54 39.06 -11.95
C ASN A 2 -38.68 37.95 -11.33
N ILE A 3 -37.74 37.43 -12.12
CA ILE A 3 -36.90 36.28 -11.77
C ILE A 3 -36.11 36.53 -10.47
N SER A 4 -35.75 37.78 -10.19
CA SER A 4 -35.05 38.19 -8.97
C SER A 4 -35.85 37.94 -7.70
N ALA A 5 -37.18 38.12 -7.73
CA ALA A 5 -38.06 37.92 -6.57
C ALA A 5 -38.15 36.45 -6.13
N ILE A 6 -37.82 35.52 -7.02
CA ILE A 6 -37.76 34.08 -6.73
C ILE A 6 -36.32 33.67 -6.36
N LEU A 7 -35.30 34.21 -7.03
CA LEU A 7 -33.91 33.82 -6.81
C LEU A 7 -33.31 34.35 -5.49
N LEU A 8 -33.65 35.56 -5.07
CA LEU A 8 -33.13 36.17 -3.83
C LEU A 8 -33.41 35.33 -2.56
N PRO A 9 -34.65 34.89 -2.28
CA PRO A 9 -34.93 34.08 -1.09
C PRO A 9 -34.34 32.66 -1.16
N ILE A 10 -34.21 32.10 -2.37
CA ILE A 10 -33.53 30.81 -2.57
C ILE A 10 -32.03 30.95 -2.28
N PHE A 11 -31.41 32.04 -2.77
CA PHE A 11 -29.99 32.31 -2.53
C PHE A 11 -29.70 32.61 -1.05
N SER A 12 -30.57 33.36 -0.37
CA SER A 12 -30.43 33.62 1.07
C SER A 12 -30.58 32.35 1.91
N ALA A 13 -31.55 31.48 1.59
CA ALA A 13 -31.70 30.19 2.24
C ALA A 13 -30.47 29.29 1.98
N LEU A 14 -29.94 29.26 0.76
CA LEU A 14 -28.72 28.49 0.44
C LEU A 14 -27.50 28.99 1.25
N LEU A 15 -27.39 30.29 1.47
CA LEU A 15 -26.35 30.88 2.31
C LEU A 15 -26.57 30.64 3.80
N GLU A 16 -27.81 30.64 4.29
CA GLU A 16 -28.14 30.38 5.70
C GLU A 16 -27.81 28.93 6.10
N TYR A 17 -28.03 27.98 5.19
CA TYR A 17 -27.76 26.55 5.40
C TYR A 17 -26.47 26.05 4.73
N TRP A 18 -25.50 26.94 4.48
CA TRP A 18 -24.23 26.59 3.83
C TRP A 18 -23.48 25.43 4.52
N TYR A 19 -23.63 25.30 5.83
CA TYR A 19 -23.02 24.23 6.62
C TYR A 19 -23.54 22.83 6.27
N LEU A 20 -24.80 22.70 5.82
CA LEU A 20 -25.33 21.40 5.35
C LEU A 20 -24.62 20.95 4.07
N TRP A 21 -24.33 21.88 3.16
CA TRP A 21 -23.52 21.61 1.97
C TRP A 21 -22.08 21.27 2.33
N ALA A 22 -21.48 21.99 3.29
CA ALA A 22 -20.15 21.67 3.79
C ALA A 22 -20.10 20.27 4.42
N ILE A 23 -21.10 19.90 5.23
CA ILE A 23 -21.24 18.55 5.82
C ILE A 23 -21.42 17.49 4.72
N ALA A 24 -22.28 17.73 3.73
CA ALA A 24 -22.48 16.80 2.62
C ALA A 24 -21.20 16.58 1.81
N LEU A 25 -20.48 17.65 1.47
CA LEU A 25 -19.17 17.58 0.79
C LEU A 25 -18.14 16.85 1.63
N PHE A 26 -18.10 17.11 2.94
CA PHE A 26 -17.24 16.39 3.87
C PHE A 26 -17.57 14.89 3.91
N ILE A 27 -18.85 14.52 3.98
CA ILE A 27 -19.30 13.12 3.96
C ILE A 27 -18.91 12.42 2.64
N LEU A 28 -18.99 13.13 1.51
CA LEU A 28 -18.54 12.61 0.22
C LEU A 28 -17.02 12.41 0.21
N PHE A 29 -16.27 13.39 0.73
CA PHE A 29 -14.81 13.34 0.84
C PHE A 29 -14.34 12.15 1.69
N ILE A 30 -14.92 11.91 2.87
CA ILE A 30 -14.52 10.79 3.74
C ILE A 30 -14.82 9.40 3.13
N ARG A 31 -15.70 9.34 2.12
CA ARG A 31 -16.02 8.09 1.42
C ARG A 31 -15.02 7.76 0.31
N THR A 32 -14.19 8.71 -0.09
CA THR A 32 -13.19 8.53 -1.15
C THR A 32 -12.16 7.45 -0.81
N PRO A 33 -11.64 6.71 -1.80
CA PRO A 33 -10.56 5.74 -1.59
C PRO A 33 -9.29 6.37 -0.99
N LEU A 34 -8.96 7.60 -1.39
CA LEU A 34 -7.78 8.33 -0.92
C LEU A 34 -7.84 8.59 0.58
N PHE A 35 -8.96 9.11 1.07
CA PHE A 35 -9.14 9.37 2.50
C PHE A 35 -9.09 8.07 3.33
N LYS A 36 -9.69 6.99 2.83
CA LYS A 36 -9.63 5.68 3.49
C LYS A 36 -8.21 5.12 3.55
N GLY A 37 -7.43 5.27 2.48
CA GLY A 37 -6.02 4.89 2.46
C GLY A 37 -5.23 5.65 3.53
N TRP A 38 -5.36 6.98 3.53
CA TRP A 38 -4.70 7.86 4.51
C TRP A 38 -5.05 7.52 5.97
N ILE A 39 -6.32 7.23 6.28
CA ILE A 39 -6.70 6.76 7.63
C ILE A 39 -5.97 5.46 7.98
N GLY A 40 -5.91 4.52 7.02
CA GLY A 40 -5.26 3.23 7.26
C GLY A 40 -3.79 3.39 7.63
N GLU A 41 -3.06 4.20 6.86
CA GLU A 41 -1.65 4.52 7.10
C GLU A 41 -1.45 5.18 8.47
N LYS A 42 -2.33 6.12 8.85
CA LYS A 42 -2.28 6.78 10.17
C LYS A 42 -2.53 5.79 11.31
N ILE A 43 -3.48 4.87 11.15
CA ILE A 43 -3.74 3.82 12.15
C ILE A 43 -2.51 2.95 12.34
N LEU A 44 -1.82 2.53 11.28
CA LEU A 44 -0.60 1.72 11.40
C LEU A 44 0.48 2.50 12.14
N ALA A 45 0.79 3.73 11.69
CA ALA A 45 1.86 4.54 12.27
C ALA A 45 1.66 4.78 13.77
N LEU A 46 0.42 5.11 14.19
CA LEU A 46 0.08 5.27 15.61
C LEU A 46 0.16 3.94 16.37
N SER A 47 -0.25 2.84 15.74
CA SER A 47 -0.26 1.52 16.36
C SER A 47 1.15 0.98 16.65
N VAL A 48 2.15 1.33 15.85
CA VAL A 48 3.52 0.85 16.05
C VAL A 48 4.39 1.84 16.83
N LYS A 49 3.97 3.10 16.99
CA LYS A 49 4.76 4.20 17.61
C LYS A 49 5.51 3.81 18.89
N ASN A 50 4.84 3.15 19.83
CA ASN A 50 5.49 2.74 21.09
C ASN A 50 6.55 1.65 20.85
N ILE A 51 6.29 0.69 19.96
CA ILE A 51 7.25 -0.37 19.61
C ILE A 51 8.50 0.25 18.97
N VAL A 52 8.31 1.24 18.09
CA VAL A 52 9.42 1.99 17.47
C VAL A 52 10.26 2.66 18.55
N LYS A 53 9.64 3.35 19.50
CA LYS A 53 10.34 4.01 20.61
C LYS A 53 11.09 2.99 21.48
N ASP A 54 10.42 1.92 21.90
CA ASP A 54 10.96 0.92 22.83
C ASP A 54 12.14 0.16 22.22
N LYS A 55 12.09 -0.12 20.91
CA LYS A 55 13.16 -0.82 20.18
C LYS A 55 14.18 0.10 19.51
N LYS A 56 14.15 1.42 19.79
CA LYS A 56 15.02 2.41 19.14
C LYS A 56 15.00 2.31 17.60
N GLY A 57 13.83 2.04 17.04
CA GLY A 57 13.61 1.93 15.61
C GLY A 57 13.32 3.26 14.93
N ILE A 58 13.17 3.20 13.61
CA ILE A 58 12.80 4.33 12.75
C ILE A 58 11.62 3.91 11.88
N LEU A 59 10.58 4.75 11.83
CA LEU A 59 9.43 4.53 10.95
C LEU A 59 9.40 5.61 9.87
N LEU A 60 9.51 5.17 8.62
CA LEU A 60 9.34 6.01 7.44
C LEU A 60 7.96 5.73 6.83
N ASN A 61 7.23 6.79 6.49
CA ASN A 61 5.89 6.68 5.92
C ASN A 61 5.82 7.38 4.55
N ASN A 62 5.02 6.82 3.65
CA ASN A 62 4.64 7.38 2.36
C ASN A 62 5.86 7.81 1.53
N LEU A 63 6.71 6.84 1.21
CA LEU A 63 7.90 7.04 0.39
C LEU A 63 7.57 6.77 -1.07
N LEU A 64 7.77 7.78 -1.91
CA LEU A 64 7.79 7.62 -3.36
C LEU A 64 9.26 7.53 -3.77
N LEU A 65 9.69 6.34 -4.16
CA LEU A 65 11.10 6.05 -4.45
C LEU A 65 11.28 5.76 -5.94
N PRO A 66 12.36 6.26 -6.57
CA PRO A 66 12.68 5.94 -7.95
C PRO A 66 13.06 4.47 -8.09
N THR A 67 12.80 3.87 -9.23
CA THR A 67 13.31 2.55 -9.62
C THR A 67 13.90 2.70 -11.02
N ASP A 68 14.66 1.72 -11.50
CA ASP A 68 15.37 1.80 -12.80
C ASP A 68 14.47 2.23 -13.97
N LYS A 69 13.16 1.94 -13.91
CA LYS A 69 12.22 2.20 -15.00
C LYS A 69 11.01 3.06 -14.62
N ASP A 70 10.75 3.28 -13.33
CA ASP A 70 9.53 3.93 -12.84
C ASP A 70 9.73 4.41 -11.40
N THR A 71 8.66 4.53 -10.63
CA THR A 71 8.64 4.83 -9.21
C THR A 71 7.86 3.75 -8.46
N THR A 72 8.16 3.62 -7.18
CA THR A 72 7.46 2.72 -6.28
C THR A 72 6.99 3.50 -5.07
N GLN A 73 5.71 3.37 -4.73
CA GLN A 73 5.16 3.96 -3.51
C GLN A 73 5.14 2.89 -2.43
N VAL A 74 5.80 3.17 -1.30
CA VAL A 74 5.83 2.30 -0.12
C VAL A 74 5.09 3.00 1.00
N ASP A 75 4.04 2.36 1.51
CA ASP A 75 3.22 2.92 2.60
C ASP A 75 4.09 3.12 3.85
N HIS A 76 4.80 2.07 4.27
CA HIS A 76 5.66 2.14 5.45
C HIS A 76 6.92 1.28 5.33
N ILE A 77 8.02 1.84 5.83
CA ILE A 77 9.27 1.11 6.08
C ILE A 77 9.58 1.28 7.56
N LEU A 78 9.55 0.17 8.28
CA LEU A 78 9.89 0.12 9.70
C LEU A 78 11.27 -0.51 9.86
N LEU A 79 12.23 0.28 10.29
CA LEU A 79 13.59 -0.14 10.59
C LEU A 79 13.69 -0.43 12.08
N LEU A 80 13.90 -1.69 12.44
CA LEU A 80 14.19 -2.12 13.81
C LEU A 80 15.56 -2.78 13.87
N PRO A 81 16.19 -2.88 15.07
CA PRO A 81 17.41 -3.66 15.23
C PRO A 81 17.27 -5.10 14.71
N SER A 82 16.07 -5.68 14.74
CA SER A 82 15.80 -7.02 14.26
C SER A 82 15.68 -7.17 12.74
N GLY A 83 15.52 -6.08 11.98
CA GLY A 83 15.35 -6.12 10.53
C GLY A 83 14.56 -4.96 9.94
N ILE A 84 14.35 -5.04 8.63
CA ILE A 84 13.69 -4.04 7.79
C ILE A 84 12.32 -4.57 7.41
N PHE A 85 11.25 -3.93 7.87
CA PHE A 85 9.88 -4.35 7.61
C PHE A 85 9.23 -3.41 6.60
N VAL A 86 9.02 -3.90 5.38
CA VAL A 86 8.30 -3.16 4.32
C VAL A 86 6.84 -3.53 4.41
N ILE A 87 6.00 -2.60 4.86
CA ILE A 87 4.62 -2.86 5.27
C ILE A 87 3.64 -2.19 4.30
N GLU A 88 2.80 -3.00 3.66
CA GLU A 88 1.65 -2.57 2.86
C GLU A 88 0.39 -2.53 3.74
N THR A 89 -0.33 -1.41 3.74
CA THR A 89 -1.52 -1.22 4.57
C THR A 89 -2.82 -1.34 3.77
N LYS A 90 -3.68 -2.28 4.18
CA LYS A 90 -5.03 -2.44 3.62
C LYS A 90 -6.11 -2.02 4.61
N ASN A 91 -6.73 -0.86 4.36
CA ASN A 91 -7.92 -0.42 5.11
C ASN A 91 -9.20 -0.98 4.48
N MET A 92 -9.48 -2.25 4.74
CA MET A 92 -10.61 -2.98 4.14
C MET A 92 -11.55 -3.55 5.22
N LYS A 93 -12.82 -3.70 4.86
CA LYS A 93 -13.88 -4.31 5.67
C LYS A 93 -14.49 -5.53 4.97
N GLY A 94 -15.34 -6.28 5.69
CA GLY A 94 -16.02 -7.45 5.14
C GLY A 94 -15.12 -8.68 5.07
N TRP A 95 -15.50 -9.68 4.29
CA TRP A 95 -14.75 -10.92 4.19
C TRP A 95 -13.66 -10.83 3.13
N ILE A 96 -12.49 -11.39 3.44
CA ILE A 96 -11.34 -11.44 2.54
C ILE A 96 -11.01 -12.90 2.29
N PHE A 97 -10.92 -13.23 1.01
CA PHE A 97 -10.55 -14.55 0.50
C PHE A 97 -9.30 -14.40 -0.36
N GLY A 98 -8.28 -15.17 -0.05
CA GLY A 98 -7.00 -15.11 -0.75
C GLY A 98 -6.00 -16.13 -0.22
N ASP A 99 -4.95 -16.33 -1.00
CA ASP A 99 -3.82 -17.20 -0.69
C ASP A 99 -2.53 -16.62 -1.32
N SER A 100 -1.38 -17.23 -1.03
CA SER A 100 -0.09 -16.74 -1.48
C SER A 100 0.15 -16.89 -2.98
N LYS A 101 -0.51 -17.83 -3.65
CA LYS A 101 -0.29 -18.17 -5.08
C LYS A 101 -1.24 -17.40 -6.00
N SER A 102 -2.44 -17.07 -5.53
CA SER A 102 -3.44 -16.33 -6.30
C SER A 102 -2.95 -14.95 -6.72
N LEU A 103 -3.16 -14.60 -8.00
CA LEU A 103 -2.84 -13.26 -8.53
C LEU A 103 -3.73 -12.16 -7.96
N ASN A 104 -5.00 -12.50 -7.71
CA ASN A 104 -6.01 -11.59 -7.19
C ASN A 104 -6.69 -12.23 -5.98
N TRP A 105 -7.00 -11.40 -4.99
CA TRP A 105 -7.83 -11.76 -3.85
C TRP A 105 -9.25 -11.23 -4.05
N THR A 106 -10.19 -11.75 -3.27
CA THR A 106 -11.60 -11.34 -3.31
C THR A 106 -12.02 -10.75 -1.99
N GLN A 107 -12.64 -9.58 -2.04
CA GLN A 107 -13.37 -8.97 -0.94
C GLN A 107 -14.86 -9.22 -1.14
N GLN A 108 -15.57 -9.56 -0.07
CA GLN A 108 -17.01 -9.65 -0.04
C GLN A 108 -17.60 -8.77 1.06
N ILE A 109 -18.51 -7.87 0.69
CA ILE A 109 -19.30 -7.05 1.60
C ILE A 109 -20.76 -7.34 1.30
N TYR A 110 -21.44 -8.02 2.23
CA TYR A 110 -22.79 -8.54 2.02
C TYR A 110 -22.86 -9.39 0.74
N LYS A 111 -23.67 -8.97 -0.24
CA LYS A 111 -23.86 -9.65 -1.53
C LYS A 111 -22.86 -9.21 -2.60
N HIS A 112 -22.07 -8.16 -2.36
CA HIS A 112 -21.13 -7.63 -3.35
C HIS A 112 -19.75 -8.24 -3.20
N LYS A 113 -19.22 -8.77 -4.30
CA LYS A 113 -17.86 -9.29 -4.41
C LYS A 113 -17.03 -8.40 -5.31
N SER A 114 -15.81 -8.06 -4.90
CA SER A 114 -14.84 -7.33 -5.70
C SER A 114 -13.49 -8.05 -5.66
N LYS A 115 -12.80 -8.10 -6.79
CA LYS A 115 -11.44 -8.61 -6.86
C LYS A 115 -10.45 -7.45 -6.72
N PHE A 116 -9.32 -7.72 -6.09
CA PHE A 116 -8.20 -6.80 -6.00
C PHE A 116 -6.89 -7.56 -6.13
N GLN A 117 -5.83 -6.89 -6.55
CA GLN A 117 -4.51 -7.51 -6.68
C GLN A 117 -4.05 -8.10 -5.35
N ASN A 118 -3.39 -9.26 -5.40
CA ASN A 118 -2.80 -9.85 -4.22
C ASN A 118 -1.78 -8.86 -3.58
N PRO A 119 -2.02 -8.40 -2.35
CA PRO A 119 -1.17 -7.39 -1.72
C PRO A 119 0.24 -7.90 -1.43
N THR A 120 0.44 -9.21 -1.24
CA THR A 120 1.78 -9.75 -0.99
C THR A 120 2.65 -9.69 -2.24
N HIS A 121 2.05 -9.87 -3.42
CA HIS A 121 2.73 -9.75 -4.72
C HIS A 121 3.02 -8.29 -5.07
N GLN A 122 2.09 -7.38 -4.74
CA GLN A 122 2.30 -5.95 -4.87
C GLN A 122 3.51 -5.52 -4.01
N ASN A 123 3.48 -5.88 -2.71
CA ASN A 123 4.51 -5.49 -1.77
C ASN A 123 5.87 -6.15 -2.02
N TYR A 124 5.91 -7.31 -2.69
CA TYR A 124 7.17 -7.93 -3.11
C TYR A 124 8.01 -7.01 -4.02
N LYS A 125 7.35 -6.21 -4.88
CA LYS A 125 8.07 -5.24 -5.73
C LYS A 125 8.68 -4.11 -4.91
N HIS A 126 7.96 -3.64 -3.89
CA HIS A 126 8.46 -2.65 -2.94
C HIS A 126 9.68 -3.21 -2.21
N VAL A 127 9.57 -4.41 -1.65
CA VAL A 127 10.68 -5.11 -0.98
C VAL A 127 11.90 -5.22 -1.88
N ARG A 128 11.74 -5.61 -3.14
CA ARG A 128 12.86 -5.71 -4.09
C ARG A 128 13.51 -4.36 -4.38
N ALA A 129 12.71 -3.31 -4.59
CA ALA A 129 13.24 -1.97 -4.78
C ALA A 129 14.04 -1.50 -3.54
N ILE A 130 13.52 -1.70 -2.33
CA ILE A 130 14.22 -1.34 -1.09
C ILE A 130 15.50 -2.17 -0.92
N SER A 131 15.46 -3.47 -1.18
CA SER A 131 16.62 -4.36 -1.09
C SER A 131 17.74 -3.91 -2.00
N THR A 132 17.43 -3.53 -3.25
CA THR A 132 18.41 -3.01 -4.21
C THR A 132 18.95 -1.64 -3.79
N MET A 133 18.10 -0.73 -3.32
CA MET A 133 18.53 0.60 -2.87
C MET A 133 19.46 0.59 -1.67
N LEU A 134 19.23 -0.35 -0.76
CA LEU A 134 20.01 -0.51 0.46
C LEU A 134 21.19 -1.47 0.30
N ASP A 135 21.38 -2.01 -0.92
CA ASP A 135 22.41 -2.99 -1.26
C ASP A 135 22.46 -4.16 -0.25
N LEU A 136 21.28 -4.74 0.04
CA LEU A 136 21.18 -5.80 1.03
C LEU A 136 21.68 -7.13 0.46
N GLU A 137 22.80 -7.61 1.01
CA GLU A 137 23.34 -8.94 0.70
C GLU A 137 22.51 -10.05 1.35
N ASP A 138 22.00 -9.81 2.57
CA ASP A 138 21.23 -10.78 3.34
C ASP A 138 19.72 -10.54 3.20
N GLU A 139 19.07 -11.28 2.31
CA GLU A 139 17.62 -11.20 2.08
C GLU A 139 16.79 -11.54 3.33
N THR A 140 17.36 -12.19 4.34
CA THR A 140 16.63 -12.52 5.58
C THR A 140 16.46 -11.31 6.50
N LEU A 141 17.15 -10.19 6.24
CA LEU A 141 16.99 -8.94 6.98
C LEU A 141 15.73 -8.17 6.58
N ILE A 142 15.16 -8.42 5.40
CA ILE A 142 14.02 -7.67 4.87
C ILE A 142 12.74 -8.53 4.86
N HIS A 143 11.67 -7.95 5.41
CA HIS A 143 10.41 -8.64 5.62
C HIS A 143 9.28 -7.98 4.82
N ASN A 144 8.66 -8.76 3.92
CA ASN A 144 7.46 -8.38 3.20
C ASN A 144 6.25 -8.51 4.12
N ILE A 145 5.65 -7.42 4.59
CA ILE A 145 4.51 -7.47 5.51
C ILE A 145 3.27 -6.85 4.86
N VAL A 146 2.12 -7.51 5.00
CA VAL A 146 0.82 -6.91 4.66
C VAL A 146 -0.02 -6.82 5.91
N VAL A 147 -0.61 -5.65 6.18
CA VAL A 147 -1.44 -5.44 7.37
C VAL A 147 -2.84 -4.95 7.01
N PHE A 148 -3.85 -5.64 7.53
CA PHE A 148 -5.24 -5.20 7.44
C PHE A 148 -5.62 -4.44 8.72
N VAL A 149 -5.78 -3.13 8.59
CA VAL A 149 -6.13 -2.21 9.70
C VAL A 149 -7.64 -1.98 9.84
N GLY A 150 -8.42 -2.32 8.81
CA GLY A 150 -9.88 -2.24 8.85
C GLY A 150 -10.55 -3.47 9.46
N SER A 151 -11.89 -3.45 9.53
CA SER A 151 -12.74 -4.50 10.11
C SER A 151 -12.92 -5.74 9.21
N ALA A 152 -11.96 -6.03 8.33
CA ALA A 152 -11.99 -7.22 7.50
C ALA A 152 -11.95 -8.51 8.34
N THR A 153 -12.51 -9.60 7.85
CA THR A 153 -12.36 -10.95 8.43
C THR A 153 -11.79 -11.88 7.38
N PHE A 154 -10.71 -12.58 7.70
CA PHE A 154 -10.12 -13.56 6.80
C PHE A 154 -10.97 -14.83 6.79
N LYS A 155 -11.35 -15.30 5.59
CA LYS A 155 -12.17 -16.50 5.39
C LYS A 155 -11.40 -17.68 4.78
N THR A 156 -10.12 -17.46 4.49
CA THR A 156 -9.16 -18.48 4.05
C THR A 156 -7.90 -18.41 4.91
N LYS A 157 -7.07 -19.46 4.86
CA LYS A 157 -5.74 -19.43 5.49
C LYS A 157 -4.90 -18.34 4.84
N MET A 158 -4.53 -17.33 5.61
CA MET A 158 -3.68 -16.24 5.13
C MET A 158 -2.21 -16.69 5.10
N PRO A 159 -1.42 -16.14 4.16
CA PRO A 159 0.04 -16.22 4.22
C PRO A 159 0.59 -15.75 5.58
N GLU A 160 1.72 -16.30 6.02
CA GLU A 160 2.32 -16.00 7.33
C GLU A 160 2.67 -14.52 7.52
N ASN A 161 2.93 -13.84 6.41
CA ASN A 161 3.32 -12.44 6.38
C ASN A 161 2.13 -11.45 6.29
N VAL A 162 0.91 -11.95 6.48
CA VAL A 162 -0.33 -11.17 6.39
C VAL A 162 -0.98 -11.10 7.77
N PHE A 163 -1.13 -9.90 8.30
CA PHE A 163 -1.52 -9.66 9.68
C PHE A 163 -2.79 -8.83 9.81
N LYS A 164 -3.50 -9.05 10.92
CA LYS A 164 -4.31 -8.00 11.54
C LYS A 164 -3.43 -7.11 12.39
N ILE A 165 -3.80 -5.84 12.53
CA ILE A 165 -3.00 -4.83 13.25
C ILE A 165 -2.53 -5.29 14.64
N PHE A 166 -3.42 -5.90 15.43
CA PHE A 166 -3.08 -6.44 16.75
C PHE A 166 -2.03 -7.56 16.69
N ARG A 167 -2.19 -8.49 15.73
CA ARG A 167 -1.22 -9.58 15.53
C ARG A 167 0.13 -9.08 15.04
N LEU A 168 0.15 -8.08 14.17
CA LEU A 168 1.39 -7.43 13.74
C LEU A 168 2.15 -6.83 14.92
N ARG A 169 1.46 -6.10 15.81
CA ARG A 169 2.08 -5.52 17.00
C ARG A 169 2.72 -6.60 17.89
N ASN A 170 2.05 -7.72 18.10
CA ASN A 170 2.59 -8.83 18.88
C ASN A 170 3.81 -9.46 18.20
N TYR A 171 3.72 -9.69 16.90
CA TYR A 171 4.82 -10.21 16.09
C TYR A 171 6.07 -9.30 16.18
N LEU A 172 5.90 -7.99 16.00
CA LEU A 172 6.99 -7.02 16.09
C LEU A 172 7.61 -6.95 17.49
N LYS A 173 6.81 -7.05 18.55
CA LYS A 173 7.32 -7.06 19.93
C LYS A 173 8.19 -8.29 20.23
N GLN A 174 7.84 -9.44 19.65
CA GLN A 174 8.53 -10.72 19.85
C GLN A 174 9.85 -10.83 19.08
N GLN A 175 10.15 -9.91 18.16
CA GLN A 175 11.44 -9.88 17.47
C GLN A 175 12.53 -9.39 18.42
N ASN A 176 13.40 -10.30 18.89
CA ASN A 176 14.45 -9.99 19.88
C ASN A 176 15.87 -10.24 19.39
N LEU A 177 16.04 -10.78 18.18
CA LEU A 177 17.35 -10.96 17.60
C LEU A 177 17.79 -9.64 16.97
N ASP A 178 18.65 -8.90 17.65
CA ASP A 178 19.23 -7.66 17.12
C ASP A 178 20.33 -8.01 16.11
N ARG A 179 20.12 -7.59 14.86
CA ARG A 179 21.00 -7.86 13.71
C ARG A 179 21.59 -6.58 13.13
N LEU A 180 20.98 -5.43 13.42
CA LEU A 180 21.34 -4.12 12.90
C LEU A 180 21.63 -3.17 14.08
N SER A 181 22.77 -2.47 14.02
CA SER A 181 23.06 -1.39 14.95
C SER A 181 22.19 -0.16 14.65
N TYR A 182 22.00 0.69 15.65
CA TYR A 182 21.29 1.95 15.46
C TYR A 182 21.92 2.85 14.38
N SER A 183 23.25 2.89 14.29
CA SER A 183 23.96 3.61 13.22
C SER A 183 23.60 3.08 11.83
N LYS A 184 23.43 1.76 11.68
CA LYS A 184 22.99 1.15 10.43
C LYS A 184 21.54 1.49 10.10
N LEU A 185 20.67 1.57 11.11
CA LEU A 185 19.28 2.02 10.90
C LEU A 185 19.24 3.48 10.42
N GLU A 186 20.07 4.36 10.99
CA GLU A 186 20.19 5.76 10.54
C GLU A 186 20.76 5.86 9.12
N GLU A 187 21.79 5.08 8.79
CA GLU A 187 22.34 4.98 7.44
C GLU A 187 21.25 4.61 6.42
N TYR A 188 20.52 3.53 6.66
CA TYR A 188 19.41 3.11 5.78
C TYR A 188 18.29 4.15 5.71
N SER A 189 17.96 4.78 6.83
CA SER A 189 16.98 5.86 6.88
C SER A 189 17.39 7.04 5.99
N ASN A 190 18.67 7.44 6.04
CA ASN A 190 19.22 8.53 5.26
C ASN A 190 19.25 8.20 3.76
N ILE A 191 19.66 6.98 3.38
CA ILE A 191 19.63 6.53 1.98
C ILE A 191 18.21 6.64 1.41
N LEU A 192 17.21 6.09 2.12
CA LEU A 192 15.82 6.08 1.68
C LEU A 192 15.22 7.49 1.61
N GLN A 193 15.54 8.35 2.57
CA GLN A 193 15.04 9.72 2.58
C GLN A 193 15.70 10.59 1.50
N ASN A 194 16.99 10.40 1.21
CA ASN A 194 17.69 11.15 0.17
C ASN A 194 17.25 10.76 -1.25
N GLN A 195 16.87 9.51 -1.46
CA GLN A 195 16.32 9.04 -2.74
C GLN A 195 14.83 9.38 -2.93
N LYS A 196 14.14 9.79 -1.86
CA LYS A 196 12.70 10.07 -1.90
C LYS A 196 12.38 11.24 -2.82
N GLN A 197 11.47 11.00 -3.77
CA GLN A 197 10.88 12.08 -4.56
C GLN A 197 9.85 12.84 -3.72
N LYS A 198 9.68 14.15 -4.00
CA LYS A 198 8.61 14.95 -3.37
C LYS A 198 7.26 14.29 -3.64
N ASN A 199 6.58 13.86 -2.59
CA ASN A 199 5.25 13.27 -2.66
C ASN A 199 4.22 14.40 -2.85
N ASN A 200 3.99 14.79 -4.10
CA ASN A 200 3.07 15.85 -4.50
C ASN A 200 2.10 15.35 -5.57
N ILE A 201 1.06 16.15 -5.86
CA ILE A 201 0.00 15.80 -6.81
C ILE A 201 0.58 15.43 -8.19
N VAL A 202 1.60 16.14 -8.65
CA VAL A 202 2.23 15.92 -9.96
C VAL A 202 2.94 14.57 -10.02
N ASN A 203 3.78 14.26 -9.02
CA ASN A 203 4.53 13.02 -8.97
C ASN A 203 3.62 11.81 -8.71
N ASN A 204 2.59 11.96 -7.88
CA ASN A 204 1.58 10.92 -7.68
C ASN A 204 0.78 10.66 -8.95
N TYR A 205 0.42 11.71 -9.70
CA TYR A 205 -0.23 11.56 -11.00
C TYR A 205 0.67 10.81 -11.99
N LYS A 206 1.95 11.20 -12.09
CA LYS A 206 2.93 10.51 -12.95
C LYS A 206 3.06 9.04 -12.56
N HIS A 207 3.18 8.74 -11.27
CA HIS A 207 3.23 7.37 -10.75
C HIS A 207 1.97 6.56 -11.10
N VAL A 208 0.78 7.10 -10.86
CA VAL A 208 -0.47 6.40 -11.21
C VAL A 208 -0.61 6.21 -12.72
N LYS A 209 -0.15 7.18 -13.52
CA LYS A 209 -0.16 7.10 -14.98
C LYS A 209 0.78 6.01 -15.49
N SER A 210 2.03 5.98 -15.02
CA SER A 210 3.01 4.95 -15.42
C SER A 210 2.55 3.55 -15.04
N LEU A 211 1.95 3.37 -13.85
CA LEU A 211 1.32 2.10 -13.48
C LEU A 211 0.24 1.68 -14.47
N LYS A 212 -0.67 2.58 -14.84
CA LYS A 212 -1.76 2.27 -15.79
C LYS A 212 -1.24 1.89 -17.17
N GLU A 213 -0.21 2.58 -17.67
CA GLU A 213 0.42 2.28 -18.96
C GLU A 213 1.14 0.93 -18.91
N LYS A 214 1.88 0.68 -17.83
CA LYS A 214 2.60 -0.58 -17.62
C LYS A 214 1.67 -1.80 -17.54
N TYR A 215 0.54 -1.70 -16.87
CA TYR A 215 -0.43 -2.80 -16.80
C TYR A 215 -1.22 -3.00 -18.10
N LYS A 216 -1.14 -2.06 -19.05
CA LYS A 216 -1.73 -2.18 -20.40
C LYS A 216 -0.73 -2.60 -21.47
N SER A 217 0.57 -2.57 -21.18
CA SER A 217 1.61 -2.88 -22.15
C SER A 217 1.61 -4.37 -22.53
N GLU A 218 1.68 -4.64 -23.84
CA GLU A 218 1.85 -5.99 -24.41
C GLU A 218 3.34 -6.38 -24.55
N GLU A 219 4.24 -5.42 -24.37
CA GLU A 219 5.69 -5.59 -24.53
C GLU A 219 6.44 -5.62 -23.20
N ILE A 220 5.91 -4.96 -22.16
CA ILE A 220 6.60 -4.79 -20.88
C ILE A 220 5.90 -5.61 -19.81
N CYS A 221 6.66 -6.46 -19.13
CA CYS A 221 6.15 -7.27 -18.04
C CYS A 221 5.73 -6.37 -16.87
N PRO A 222 4.46 -6.39 -16.44
CA PRO A 222 4.02 -5.56 -15.32
C PRO A 222 4.64 -6.00 -13.99
N LYS A 223 5.18 -7.22 -13.89
CA LYS A 223 5.77 -7.77 -12.67
C LYS A 223 7.20 -7.31 -12.43
N CYS A 224 8.10 -7.53 -13.39
CA CYS A 224 9.53 -7.24 -13.27
C CYS A 224 9.99 -6.05 -14.13
N SER A 225 9.10 -5.45 -14.93
CA SER A 225 9.44 -4.38 -15.87
C SER A 225 10.42 -4.81 -16.99
N GLY A 226 10.72 -6.10 -17.13
CA GLY A 226 11.48 -6.64 -18.27
C GLY A 226 10.63 -6.75 -19.54
N LEU A 227 11.27 -7.01 -20.68
CA LEU A 227 10.55 -7.32 -21.91
C LEU A 227 9.77 -8.64 -21.74
N LEU A 228 8.53 -8.66 -22.22
CA LEU A 228 7.77 -9.88 -22.37
C LEU A 228 8.43 -10.73 -23.46
N VAL A 229 8.59 -12.01 -23.15
CA VAL A 229 9.15 -13.01 -24.04
C VAL A 229 8.12 -14.11 -24.18
N GLU A 230 7.89 -14.53 -25.41
CA GLU A 230 6.98 -15.62 -25.74
C GLU A 230 7.46 -16.91 -25.06
N ARG A 231 6.55 -17.61 -24.38
CA ARG A 231 6.86 -18.86 -23.68
C ARG A 231 6.00 -20.00 -24.17
N THR A 232 6.63 -21.13 -24.44
CA THR A 232 5.94 -22.37 -24.78
C THR A 232 5.58 -23.16 -23.52
N ILE A 233 4.32 -23.61 -23.44
CA ILE A 233 3.83 -24.47 -22.37
C ILE A 233 4.53 -25.84 -22.48
N LYS A 234 5.28 -26.21 -21.44
CA LYS A 234 6.10 -27.43 -21.44
C LYS A 234 5.34 -28.71 -21.05
N LYS A 235 4.19 -28.60 -20.38
CA LYS A 235 3.43 -29.75 -19.83
C LYS A 235 1.94 -29.46 -19.77
N GLY A 236 1.12 -30.51 -19.86
CA GLY A 236 -0.34 -30.46 -19.74
C GLY A 236 -1.06 -30.48 -21.09
N GLU A 237 -2.39 -30.40 -21.09
CA GLU A 237 -3.24 -30.48 -22.30
C GLU A 237 -2.89 -29.42 -23.36
N LYS A 238 -2.34 -28.28 -22.94
CA LYS A 238 -1.92 -27.19 -23.84
C LYS A 238 -0.43 -27.20 -24.14
N GLN A 239 0.27 -28.32 -23.95
CA GLN A 239 1.68 -28.43 -24.26
C GLN A 239 1.95 -28.05 -25.74
N GLY A 240 2.98 -27.23 -25.96
CA GLY A 240 3.33 -26.72 -27.29
C GLY A 240 2.70 -25.38 -27.67
N HIS A 241 1.64 -24.93 -26.98
CA HIS A 241 1.09 -23.59 -27.19
C HIS A 241 2.01 -22.51 -26.60
N THR A 242 2.03 -21.35 -27.25
CA THR A 242 2.75 -20.16 -26.81
C THR A 242 1.84 -19.11 -26.17
N PHE A 243 2.43 -18.27 -25.31
CA PHE A 243 1.78 -17.15 -24.62
C PHE A 243 2.80 -16.11 -24.15
#